data_AF-A0A4S3FPV7-F1
#
_entry.id   AF-A0A4S3FPV7-F1
#
_cell.length_a   1.000
_cell.length_b   1.000
_cell.length_c   1.000
_cell.angle_alpha   90.00
_cell.angle_beta   90.00
_cell.angle_gamma   90.00
#
_symmetry.space_group_name_H-M   'P 1'
#
loop_
_entity.id
_entity.type
_entity.pdbx_description
1 polymer ?
#
loop_
_entity_poly.entity_id
_entity_poly.type
_entity_poly.pdbx_seq_one_letter_code
_entity_poly.pdbx_strand_id
1 'polypeptide(L)'
;MTNTDTRLRERLLLGTRVDGDRLMLADAVLIAALDGSRPLRPAERAALQGSPLTTRRLRTLALARRAGANEDWRGSSGMLRAADSAQALLDLATDDGCWRLHFVGDAQGRRVILQLLADAPFAARLLREAPLLRVLDGAGAELLAGRLDRDGELEGAWPFIEAPEHHFQRHGAVFTILPGPG
;
A
#
# COMPACT_ATOMS: atom_id res chain seq x y z
N MET A 1 12.18 -6.20 2.66
CA MET A 1 11.99 -6.42 4.11
C MET A 1 13.25 -7.04 4.68
N THR A 2 13.90 -6.40 5.67
CA THR A 2 15.20 -6.85 6.18
C THR A 2 15.03 -7.73 7.42
N ASN A 3 15.96 -8.66 7.66
CA ASN A 3 15.98 -9.57 8.82
C ASN A 3 15.92 -8.81 10.17
N THR A 4 16.36 -7.54 10.17
CA THR A 4 16.33 -6.61 11.30
C THR A 4 14.90 -6.20 11.69
N ASP A 5 14.00 -6.04 10.72
CA ASP A 5 12.58 -5.70 10.97
C ASP A 5 11.84 -6.84 11.68
N THR A 6 12.17 -8.09 11.34
CA THR A 6 11.58 -9.30 11.94
C THR A 6 11.99 -9.44 13.41
N ARG A 7 13.29 -9.28 13.72
CA ARG A 7 13.79 -9.31 15.11
C ARG A 7 13.24 -8.16 15.96
N LEU A 8 12.98 -7.01 15.34
CA LEU A 8 12.33 -5.88 16.00
C LEU A 8 10.91 -6.27 16.42
N ARG A 9 10.11 -6.85 15.51
CA ARG A 9 8.74 -7.31 15.78
C ARG A 9 8.68 -8.34 16.92
N GLU A 10 9.59 -9.31 16.95
CA GLU A 10 9.63 -10.33 18.00
C GLU A 10 9.91 -9.75 19.39
N ARG A 11 10.83 -8.79 19.51
CA ARG A 11 11.13 -8.12 20.79
C ARG A 11 9.99 -7.21 21.26
N LEU A 12 9.22 -6.62 20.35
CA LEU A 12 8.04 -5.81 20.68
C LEU A 12 6.93 -6.61 21.36
N LEU A 13 6.89 -7.93 21.17
CA LEU A 13 5.92 -8.83 21.79
C LEU A 13 6.31 -9.23 23.22
N LEU A 14 7.58 -9.02 23.63
CA LEU A 14 8.16 -9.55 24.87
C LEU A 14 8.55 -8.47 25.91
N GLY A 15 8.20 -7.19 25.70
CA GLY A 15 8.71 -6.08 26.51
C GLY A 15 8.15 -5.97 27.93
N THR A 16 8.97 -6.33 28.94
CA THR A 16 8.77 -6.09 30.38
C THR A 16 8.85 -4.60 30.73
N ARG A 17 8.16 -4.16 31.80
CA ARG A 17 8.30 -2.79 32.33
C ARG A 17 9.73 -2.57 32.85
N VAL A 18 10.36 -1.47 32.46
CA VAL A 18 11.63 -0.98 33.00
C VAL A 18 11.32 0.18 33.95
N ASP A 19 11.65 0.04 35.22
CA ASP A 19 11.46 1.10 36.21
C ASP A 19 12.43 2.27 35.91
N GLY A 20 11.90 3.49 35.92
CA GLY A 20 12.68 4.71 35.67
C GLY A 20 12.89 5.07 34.18
N ASP A 21 12.18 4.43 33.25
CA ASP A 21 12.24 4.76 31.82
C ASP A 21 11.70 6.18 31.54
N ARG A 22 12.62 7.14 31.42
CA ARG A 22 12.34 8.56 31.12
C ARG A 22 12.73 8.95 29.71
N LEU A 23 13.33 8.03 28.97
CA LEU A 23 13.82 8.33 27.63
C LEU A 23 12.62 8.30 26.69
N MET A 24 12.28 9.45 26.11
CA MET A 24 11.17 9.57 25.16
C MET A 24 11.63 10.38 23.95
N LEU A 25 11.56 9.77 22.76
CA LEU A 25 11.69 10.54 21.52
C LEU A 25 10.45 11.40 21.32
N ALA A 26 10.64 12.59 20.74
CA ALA A 26 9.54 13.46 20.36
C ALA A 26 8.62 12.78 19.35
N ASP A 27 7.31 12.94 19.50
CA ASP A 27 6.31 12.35 18.59
C ASP A 27 6.55 12.76 17.13
N ALA A 28 6.99 14.01 16.88
CA ALA A 28 7.34 14.48 15.54
C ALA A 28 8.45 13.64 14.88
N VAL A 29 9.44 13.18 15.65
CA VAL A 29 10.51 12.30 15.15
C VAL A 29 9.98 10.90 14.86
N LEU A 30 9.10 10.38 15.73
CA LEU A 30 8.47 9.07 15.54
C LEU A 30 7.53 9.07 14.32
N ILE A 31 6.77 10.15 14.13
CA ILE A 31 5.87 10.34 12.97
C ILE A 31 6.67 10.45 11.68
N ALA A 32 7.72 11.29 11.64
CA ALA A 32 8.59 11.43 10.46
C ALA A 32 9.33 10.13 10.09
N ALA A 33 9.59 9.27 11.08
CA ALA A 33 10.13 7.94 10.84
C ALA A 33 9.06 6.97 10.30
N LEU A 34 7.83 7.07 10.78
CA LEU A 34 6.70 6.24 10.34
C LEU A 34 6.20 6.59 8.93
N ASP A 35 6.27 7.87 8.53
CA ASP A 35 5.87 8.32 7.20
C ASP A 35 7.00 8.24 6.15
N GLY A 36 8.21 7.85 6.57
CA GLY A 36 9.37 7.70 5.70
C GLY A 36 10.02 9.03 5.27
N SER A 37 9.52 10.18 5.73
CA SER A 37 10.09 11.49 5.44
C SER A 37 11.50 11.66 6.00
N ARG A 38 11.85 10.93 7.07
CA ARG A 38 13.20 10.91 7.61
C ARG A 38 13.55 9.60 8.32
N PRO A 39 14.69 8.97 8.01
CA PRO A 39 15.16 7.82 8.78
C PRO A 39 15.57 8.23 10.20
N LEU A 40 15.37 7.32 11.17
CA LEU A 40 15.88 7.49 12.54
C LEU A 40 17.41 7.49 12.54
N ARG A 41 18.00 8.48 13.21
CA ARG A 41 19.45 8.58 13.45
C ARG A 41 19.92 7.47 14.41
N PRO A 42 21.21 7.11 14.42
CA PRO A 42 21.73 6.06 15.30
C PRO A 42 21.39 6.24 16.78
N ALA A 43 21.50 7.46 17.30
CA ALA A 43 21.13 7.78 18.69
C ALA A 43 19.61 7.64 18.95
N GLU A 44 18.77 8.00 17.98
CA GLU A 44 17.31 7.86 18.08
C GLU A 44 16.91 6.38 17.99
N ARG A 45 17.62 5.60 17.18
CA ARG A 45 17.43 4.15 17.10
C ARG A 45 17.82 3.46 18.41
N ALA A 46 18.95 3.86 19.00
CA ALA A 46 19.38 3.37 20.31
C ALA A 46 18.38 3.74 21.42
N ALA A 47 17.87 4.97 21.40
CA ALA A 47 16.79 5.45 22.26
C ALA A 47 15.50 4.61 22.14
N LEU A 48 15.06 4.35 20.91
CA LEU A 48 13.88 3.52 20.65
C LEU A 48 14.07 2.08 21.15
N GLN A 49 15.26 1.51 20.95
CA GLN A 49 15.60 0.14 21.39
C GLN A 49 15.77 0.00 22.91
N GLY A 50 16.24 1.06 23.57
CA GLY A 50 16.50 1.09 25.01
C GLY A 50 15.30 1.46 25.87
N SER A 51 14.23 1.99 25.27
CA SER A 51 13.05 2.50 25.98
C SER A 51 11.77 1.76 25.59
N PRO A 52 11.24 0.87 26.46
CA PRO A 52 9.89 0.33 26.32
C PRO A 52 8.80 1.40 26.19
N LEU A 53 8.96 2.57 26.82
CA LEU A 53 8.02 3.69 26.75
C LEU A 53 8.00 4.31 25.35
N THR A 54 9.17 4.62 24.78
CA THR A 54 9.29 5.16 23.41
C THR A 54 8.74 4.15 22.40
N THR A 55 9.01 2.87 22.62
CA THR A 55 8.47 1.76 21.82
C THR A 55 6.94 1.70 21.87
N ARG A 56 6.34 1.78 23.05
CA ARG A 56 4.88 1.82 23.21
C ARG A 56 4.28 3.04 22.52
N ARG A 57 4.93 4.21 22.64
CA ARG A 57 4.47 5.44 21.98
C ARG A 57 4.50 5.32 20.46
N LEU A 58 5.58 4.81 19.89
CA LEU A 58 5.67 4.54 18.45
C LEU A 58 4.54 3.61 17.99
N ARG A 59 4.26 2.54 18.74
CA ARG A 59 3.14 1.62 18.45
C ARG A 59 1.79 2.33 18.48
N THR A 60 1.53 3.16 19.49
CA THR A 60 0.30 3.95 19.57
C THR A 60 0.15 4.89 18.38
N LEU A 61 1.21 5.61 18.00
CA LEU A 61 1.20 6.53 16.87
C LEU A 61 0.99 5.78 15.53
N ALA A 62 1.62 4.62 15.36
CA ALA A 62 1.42 3.78 14.18
C ALA A 62 -0.02 3.26 14.07
N LEU A 63 -0.63 2.87 15.19
CA LEU A 63 -2.03 2.44 15.23
C LEU A 63 -3.00 3.59 14.94
N ALA A 64 -2.78 4.76 15.55
CA ALA A 64 -3.60 5.96 15.29
C ALA A 64 -3.54 6.39 13.82
N ARG A 65 -2.34 6.35 13.21
CA ARG A 65 -2.16 6.59 11.77
C ARG A 65 -2.93 5.59 10.93
N ARG A 66 -2.84 4.30 11.26
CA ARG A 66 -3.57 3.25 10.52
C ARG A 66 -5.08 3.44 10.60
N ALA A 67 -5.59 3.90 11.76
CA ALA A 67 -7.00 4.23 11.94
C ALA A 67 -7.44 5.44 11.09
N GLY A 68 -6.67 6.54 11.07
CA GLY A 68 -7.00 7.70 10.23
C GLY A 68 -6.91 7.39 8.72
N ALA A 69 -5.88 6.67 8.29
CA ALA A 69 -5.74 6.23 6.90
C ALA A 69 -6.84 5.24 6.46
N ASN A 70 -7.49 4.55 7.40
CA ASN A 70 -8.64 3.70 7.12
C ASN A 70 -9.87 4.53 6.73
N GLU A 71 -10.15 5.63 7.45
CA GLU A 71 -11.32 6.48 7.24
C GLU A 71 -11.18 7.41 6.02
N ASP A 72 -9.97 7.90 5.75
CA ASP A 72 -9.73 8.96 4.75
C ASP A 72 -9.28 8.47 3.36
N TRP A 73 -9.32 7.17 3.05
CA TRP A 73 -8.90 6.71 1.72
C TRP A 73 -9.82 7.25 0.61
N ARG A 74 -9.24 8.06 -0.28
CA ARG A 74 -9.92 8.71 -1.42
C ARG A 74 -9.53 8.13 -2.79
N GLY A 75 -8.56 7.22 -2.80
CA GLY A 75 -8.00 6.64 -4.00
C GLY A 75 -6.50 6.41 -3.90
N SER A 76 -5.97 5.68 -4.87
CA SER A 76 -4.54 5.33 -4.98
C SER A 76 -4.10 5.45 -6.44
N SER A 77 -2.90 5.94 -6.70
CA SER A 77 -2.33 6.01 -8.05
C SER A 77 -1.08 5.14 -8.15
N GLY A 78 -0.77 4.68 -9.36
CA GLY A 78 0.48 4.02 -9.67
C GLY A 78 0.95 4.36 -11.09
N MET A 79 2.18 3.99 -11.40
CA MET A 79 2.80 4.33 -12.68
C MET A 79 3.58 3.14 -13.24
N LEU A 80 3.47 2.93 -14.55
CA LEU A 80 4.35 2.06 -15.31
C LEU A 80 5.77 2.65 -15.24
N ARG A 81 6.62 2.07 -14.39
CA ARG A 81 8.04 2.40 -14.33
C ARG A 81 8.73 1.69 -15.49
N ALA A 82 9.54 2.42 -16.24
CA ALA A 82 10.20 2.00 -17.48
C ALA A 82 10.50 0.49 -17.51
N ALA A 83 9.69 -0.25 -18.26
CA ALA A 83 9.98 -1.63 -18.60
C ALA A 83 11.02 -1.60 -19.73
N ASP A 84 12.30 -1.72 -19.38
CA ASP A 84 13.40 -1.84 -20.34
C ASP A 84 13.50 -3.27 -20.92
N SER A 85 12.35 -3.88 -21.26
CA SER A 85 12.38 -5.20 -21.87
C SER A 85 11.17 -5.46 -22.76
N ALA A 86 11.41 -6.24 -23.81
CA ALA A 86 10.41 -6.80 -24.72
C ALA A 86 9.52 -7.87 -24.04
N GLN A 87 9.33 -7.78 -22.73
CA GLN A 87 8.65 -8.77 -21.91
C GLN A 87 7.26 -8.25 -21.52
N ALA A 88 6.27 -9.14 -21.62
CA ALA A 88 4.88 -8.78 -21.33
C ALA A 88 4.73 -8.24 -19.90
N LEU A 89 3.98 -7.15 -19.75
CA LEU A 89 3.69 -6.56 -18.45
C LEU A 89 2.82 -7.52 -17.64
N LEU A 90 3.33 -7.98 -16.50
CA LEU A 90 2.62 -8.93 -15.62
C LEU A 90 1.82 -8.21 -14.54
N ASP A 91 2.39 -7.20 -13.90
CA ASP A 91 1.70 -6.44 -12.87
C ASP A 91 2.14 -4.97 -12.80
N LEU A 92 1.31 -4.16 -12.14
CA LEU A 92 1.60 -2.80 -11.71
C LEU A 92 1.21 -2.63 -10.24
N ALA A 93 1.96 -1.83 -9.49
CA ALA A 93 1.65 -1.50 -8.10
C ALA A 93 1.32 -0.01 -7.95
N THR A 94 0.48 0.33 -6.98
CA THR A 94 0.27 1.73 -6.58
C THR A 94 1.45 2.26 -5.78
N ASP A 95 1.69 3.57 -5.85
CA ASP A 95 2.79 4.24 -5.16
C ASP A 95 2.65 4.17 -3.63
N ASP A 96 1.42 4.02 -3.12
CA ASP A 96 1.13 3.79 -1.69
C ASP A 96 1.30 2.33 -1.24
N GLY A 97 1.65 1.43 -2.18
CA GLY A 97 1.87 0.01 -1.91
C GLY A 97 0.63 -0.74 -1.42
N CYS A 98 -0.58 -0.22 -1.64
CA CYS A 98 -1.81 -0.82 -1.15
C CYS A 98 -2.51 -1.73 -2.17
N TRP A 99 -2.18 -1.60 -3.46
CA TRP A 99 -2.85 -2.32 -4.54
C TRP A 99 -1.87 -2.88 -5.57
N ARG A 100 -2.29 -3.96 -6.24
CA ARG A 100 -1.66 -4.46 -7.46
C ARG A 100 -2.69 -4.65 -8.57
N LEU A 101 -2.28 -4.40 -9.80
CA LEU A 101 -3.04 -4.63 -11.01
C LEU A 101 -2.31 -5.70 -11.82
N HIS A 102 -2.83 -6.91 -11.85
CA HIS A 102 -2.26 -8.05 -12.57
C HIS A 102 -2.89 -8.18 -13.96
N PHE A 103 -2.08 -8.58 -14.93
CA PHE A 103 -2.51 -8.88 -16.29
C PHE A 103 -2.24 -10.35 -16.59
N VAL A 104 -3.29 -11.09 -16.91
CA VAL A 104 -3.21 -12.54 -17.13
C VAL A 104 -3.84 -12.92 -18.46
N GLY A 105 -3.42 -14.06 -19.01
CA GLY A 105 -3.90 -14.54 -20.30
C GLY A 105 -3.14 -13.98 -21.50
N ASP A 106 -3.50 -14.46 -22.68
CA ASP A 106 -2.89 -14.08 -23.96
C ASP A 106 -3.67 -12.97 -24.68
N ALA A 107 -3.29 -12.66 -25.91
CA ALA A 107 -3.93 -11.60 -26.70
C ALA A 107 -5.43 -11.83 -27.00
N GLN A 108 -5.94 -13.07 -26.94
CA GLN A 108 -7.35 -13.37 -27.24
C GLN A 108 -8.24 -13.46 -25.99
N GLY A 109 -7.65 -13.60 -24.81
CA GLY A 109 -8.38 -13.79 -23.56
C GLY A 109 -7.81 -13.00 -22.38
N ARG A 110 -7.14 -11.88 -22.64
CA ARG A 110 -6.48 -11.10 -21.59
C ARG A 110 -7.47 -10.60 -20.54
N ARG A 111 -7.11 -10.76 -19.28
CA ARG A 111 -7.86 -10.26 -18.13
C ARG A 111 -6.99 -9.34 -17.28
N VAL A 112 -7.68 -8.48 -16.55
CA VAL A 112 -7.09 -7.59 -15.57
C VAL A 112 -7.68 -7.91 -14.19
N ILE A 113 -6.82 -8.02 -13.20
CA ILE A 113 -7.21 -8.32 -11.82
C ILE A 113 -6.64 -7.22 -10.92
N LEU A 114 -7.52 -6.48 -10.26
CA LEU A 114 -7.16 -5.59 -9.18
C LEU A 114 -7.12 -6.38 -7.87
N GLN A 115 -6.01 -6.33 -7.16
CA GLN A 115 -5.81 -7.00 -5.87
C GLN A 115 -5.51 -5.98 -4.78
N LEU A 116 -6.28 -6.03 -3.70
CA LEU A 116 -6.03 -5.30 -2.46
C LEU A 116 -4.98 -6.04 -1.61
N LEU A 117 -3.92 -5.35 -1.19
CA LEU A 117 -2.89 -5.94 -0.35
C LEU A 117 -3.31 -5.97 1.12
N ALA A 118 -3.03 -7.10 1.79
CA ALA A 118 -3.50 -7.37 3.15
C ALA A 118 -2.98 -6.39 4.22
N ASP A 119 -1.85 -5.72 3.95
CA ASP A 119 -1.26 -4.71 4.82
C ASP A 119 -1.83 -3.30 4.59
N ALA A 120 -2.68 -3.10 3.58
CA ALA A 120 -3.31 -1.82 3.33
C ALA A 120 -4.12 -1.34 4.56
N PRO A 121 -3.94 -0.09 5.01
CA PRO A 121 -4.60 0.43 6.21
C PRO A 121 -6.13 0.35 6.19
N PHE A 122 -6.71 0.47 4.99
CA PHE A 122 -8.16 0.46 4.75
C PHE A 122 -8.72 -0.90 4.31
N ALA A 123 -7.89 -1.95 4.25
CA ALA A 123 -8.31 -3.24 3.68
C ALA A 123 -9.56 -3.83 4.36
N ALA A 124 -9.55 -3.90 5.69
CA ALA A 124 -10.66 -4.47 6.45
C ALA A 124 -11.98 -3.72 6.24
N ARG A 125 -11.92 -2.39 6.01
CA ARG A 125 -13.10 -1.58 5.71
C ARG A 125 -13.60 -1.87 4.29
N LEU A 126 -12.72 -1.83 3.30
CA LEU A 126 -13.10 -2.08 1.90
C LEU A 126 -13.66 -3.48 1.69
N LEU A 127 -13.12 -4.51 2.35
CA LEU A 127 -13.66 -5.87 2.29
C LEU A 127 -15.06 -5.99 2.93
N ARG A 128 -15.32 -5.21 3.99
CA ARG A 128 -16.61 -5.22 4.69
C ARG A 128 -17.68 -4.42 3.94
N GLU A 129 -17.33 -3.23 3.47
CA GLU A 129 -18.24 -2.31 2.77
C GLU A 129 -18.43 -2.70 1.30
N ALA A 130 -17.45 -3.43 0.75
CA ALA A 130 -17.38 -3.83 -0.66
C ALA A 130 -17.83 -2.72 -1.61
N PRO A 131 -17.29 -1.48 -1.50
CA PRO A 131 -17.76 -0.37 -2.32
C PRO A 131 -17.50 -0.66 -3.80
N LEU A 132 -18.24 0.02 -4.67
CA LEU A 132 -17.88 0.04 -6.09
C LEU A 132 -16.51 0.72 -6.21
N LEU A 133 -15.59 0.10 -6.93
CA LEU A 133 -14.28 0.62 -7.26
C LEU A 133 -14.17 0.82 -8.76
N ARG A 134 -13.35 1.79 -9.16
CA ARG A 134 -13.05 2.09 -10.56
C ARG A 134 -11.54 2.21 -10.72
N VAL A 135 -11.01 1.58 -11.76
CA VAL A 135 -9.62 1.70 -12.17
C VAL A 135 -9.59 2.46 -13.48
N LEU A 136 -8.86 3.56 -13.51
CA LEU A 136 -8.72 4.45 -14.66
C LEU A 136 -7.27 4.48 -15.15
N ASP A 137 -7.04 4.66 -16.44
CA ASP A 137 -5.72 5.02 -16.96
C ASP A 137 -5.40 6.51 -16.77
N GLY A 138 -4.21 6.94 -17.22
CA GLY A 138 -3.76 8.32 -17.13
C GLY A 138 -4.50 9.29 -18.06
N ALA A 139 -5.32 8.80 -18.99
CA ALA A 139 -6.24 9.59 -19.81
C ALA A 139 -7.67 9.61 -19.24
N GLY A 140 -7.94 8.88 -18.16
CA GLY A 140 -9.25 8.77 -17.51
C GLY A 140 -10.17 7.70 -18.09
N ALA A 141 -9.70 6.85 -19.00
CA ALA A 141 -10.48 5.74 -19.52
C ALA A 141 -10.58 4.62 -18.47
N GLU A 142 -11.75 3.98 -18.37
CA GLU A 142 -11.99 2.91 -17.40
C GLU A 142 -11.39 1.59 -17.86
N LEU A 143 -10.48 1.05 -17.05
CA LEU A 143 -9.86 -0.26 -17.24
C LEU A 143 -10.73 -1.37 -16.64
N LEU A 144 -11.33 -1.09 -15.48
CA LEU A 144 -12.06 -2.04 -14.67
C LEU A 144 -12.98 -1.30 -13.70
N ALA A 145 -14.19 -1.83 -13.49
CA ALA A 145 -15.08 -1.36 -12.44
C ALA A 145 -15.88 -2.51 -11.83
N GLY A 146 -16.09 -2.46 -10.52
CA GLY A 146 -16.80 -3.51 -9.80
C GLY A 146 -16.51 -3.48 -8.30
N ARG A 147 -16.88 -4.55 -7.59
CA ARG A 147 -16.68 -4.68 -6.15
C ARG A 147 -15.64 -5.76 -5.88
N LEU A 148 -14.87 -5.60 -4.81
CA LEU A 148 -13.97 -6.65 -4.35
C LEU A 148 -14.76 -7.87 -3.90
N ASP A 149 -14.24 -9.05 -4.19
CA ASP A 149 -14.70 -10.30 -3.62
C ASP A 149 -14.15 -10.51 -2.19
N ARG A 150 -14.31 -11.72 -1.65
CA ARG A 150 -13.88 -12.06 -0.29
C ARG A 150 -12.36 -12.14 -0.13
N ASP A 151 -11.65 -12.34 -1.23
CA ASP A 151 -10.18 -12.44 -1.26
C ASP A 151 -9.55 -11.05 -1.50
N GLY A 152 -10.38 -10.03 -1.75
CA GLY A 152 -9.94 -8.67 -2.00
C GLY A 152 -9.56 -8.44 -3.46
N GLU A 153 -10.14 -9.21 -4.37
CA GLU A 153 -9.87 -9.14 -5.79
C GLU A 153 -11.09 -8.64 -6.57
N LEU A 154 -10.82 -7.90 -7.64
CA LEU A 154 -11.79 -7.49 -8.63
C LEU A 154 -11.21 -7.85 -10.00
N GLU A 155 -11.94 -8.65 -10.76
CA GLU A 155 -11.50 -9.18 -12.05
C GLU A 155 -12.40 -8.69 -13.18
N GLY A 156 -11.82 -8.44 -14.35
CA GLY A 156 -12.56 -8.20 -15.58
C GLY A 156 -11.75 -8.53 -16.84
N ALA A 157 -12.44 -8.54 -17.98
CA ALA A 157 -11.76 -8.61 -19.27
C ALA A 157 -10.95 -7.34 -19.50
N TRP A 158 -9.75 -7.47 -20.08
CA TRP A 158 -9.00 -6.31 -20.54
C TRP A 158 -9.78 -5.63 -21.68
N PRO A 159 -10.16 -4.34 -21.55
CA PRO A 159 -11.14 -3.75 -22.47
C PRO A 159 -10.53 -3.21 -23.76
N PHE A 160 -9.20 -3.27 -23.93
CA PHE A 160 -8.50 -2.73 -25.08
C PHE A 160 -7.89 -3.82 -25.96
N ILE A 161 -7.73 -3.50 -27.24
CA ILE A 161 -7.07 -4.37 -28.22
C ILE A 161 -5.55 -4.39 -27.98
N GLU A 162 -5.00 -3.21 -27.62
CA GLU A 162 -3.57 -3.04 -27.36
C GLU A 162 -3.15 -3.80 -26.09
N ALA A 163 -1.90 -4.23 -26.03
CA ALA A 163 -1.38 -4.84 -24.81
C ALA A 163 -1.20 -3.81 -23.69
N PRO A 164 -1.33 -4.20 -22.40
CA PRO A 164 -1.29 -3.29 -21.26
C PRO A 164 -0.08 -2.33 -21.30
N GLU A 165 1.11 -2.84 -21.59
CA GLU A 165 2.33 -2.04 -21.70
C GLU A 165 2.20 -0.92 -22.74
N HIS A 166 1.68 -1.23 -23.93
CA HIS A 166 1.50 -0.27 -25.01
C HIS A 166 0.39 0.73 -24.68
N HIS A 167 -0.71 0.25 -24.11
CA HIS A 167 -1.82 1.10 -23.66
C HIS A 167 -1.33 2.12 -22.64
N PHE A 168 -0.69 1.67 -21.55
CA PHE A 168 -0.21 2.59 -20.52
C PHE A 168 0.84 3.57 -21.05
N GLN A 169 1.81 3.11 -21.86
CA GLN A 169 2.79 4.02 -22.47
C GLN A 169 2.13 5.13 -23.28
N ARG A 170 1.05 4.82 -24.00
CA ARG A 170 0.28 5.78 -24.80
C ARG A 170 -0.57 6.72 -23.95
N HIS A 171 -1.11 6.23 -22.84
CA HIS A 171 -2.10 6.91 -22.00
C HIS A 171 -1.52 7.48 -20.70
N GLY A 172 -0.28 8.00 -20.77
CA GLY A 172 0.34 8.77 -19.67
C GLY A 172 1.09 7.94 -18.64
N ALA A 173 1.24 6.63 -18.86
CA ALA A 173 1.95 5.66 -18.02
C ALA A 173 1.45 5.57 -16.58
N VAL A 174 0.24 6.07 -16.29
CA VAL A 174 -0.34 6.14 -14.95
C VAL A 174 -1.64 5.36 -14.92
N PHE A 175 -2.01 4.86 -13.74
CA PHE A 175 -3.35 4.40 -13.43
C PHE A 175 -3.80 4.92 -12.07
N THR A 176 -5.10 5.03 -11.87
CA THR A 176 -5.71 5.48 -10.62
C THR A 176 -6.86 4.57 -10.22
N ILE A 177 -6.92 4.23 -8.95
CA ILE A 177 -8.02 3.48 -8.31
C ILE A 177 -8.81 4.47 -7.47
N LEU A 178 -10.12 4.53 -7.70
CA LEU A 178 -11.02 5.43 -7.03
C LEU A 178 -12.22 4.65 -6.45
N PRO A 179 -12.80 5.09 -5.32
CA PRO A 179 -14.15 4.71 -4.99
C PRO A 179 -15.11 5.23 -6.08
N GLY A 180 -15.99 4.36 -6.58
CA GLY A 180 -17.07 4.73 -7.47
C GLY A 180 -18.14 5.55 -6.75
N PRO A 181 -18.98 6.30 -7.48
CA PRO A 181 -20.16 6.93 -6.89
C PRO A 181 -21.04 5.84 -6.26
N GLY A 182 -21.45 6.09 -5.01
CA GLY A 182 -22.35 5.22 -4.25
C GLY A 182 -23.79 5.31 -4.72
#